data_AF-A0A920YSA3-F1
#
_entry.id   AF-A0A920YSA3-F1
#
_cell.length_a   1.000
_cell.length_b   1.000
_cell.length_c   1.000
_cell.angle_alpha   90.00
_cell.angle_beta   90.00
_cell.angle_gamma   90.00
#
_symmetry.space_group_name_H-M   'P 1'
#
loop_
_entity.id
_entity.type
_entity.pdbx_description
1 polymer ?
#
loop_
_entity_poly.entity_id
_entity_poly.type
_entity_poly.pdbx_seq_one_letter_code
_entity_poly.pdbx_strand_id
1 'polypeptide(L)'
;MRRRILSLLLVVCVLVSMLPLQALATDTQQTLLSSEPAEELPFSDVDKGSWYYDAVDYAYKHGLFNGTSGNTFSPNDAMTRAMFVTVIGRMVGVDVSEYENKSTFPDVKADAYYAPYVAWAVEHGITKGNGDGLFAPDEPVNREQMATFIARLFDAFGYTYPQENAKGSPIDLDSISGYAREYVLKLWACGMLKGDSAGNFNPKNNATRAECATFLMRIDEHLVNIGVKEYPSDEEPEKEPEEEEEPVIIPSIGGNNNYTVTFQDGDRVIDRITVAKTSRSALFLQHTKQLRKMQSLWAGILTKS
;
A
#
# COMPACT_ATOMS: atom_id res chain seq x y z
N MET A 1 6.13 -76.73 18.42
CA MET A 1 6.25 -75.26 18.30
C MET A 1 6.53 -74.76 16.87
N ARG A 2 7.29 -75.47 16.03
CA ARG A 2 7.66 -75.00 14.67
C ARG A 2 6.51 -74.75 13.68
N ARG A 3 5.37 -75.45 13.78
CA ARG A 3 4.21 -75.24 12.89
C ARG A 3 3.35 -74.00 13.22
N ARG A 4 3.38 -73.52 14.47
CA ARG A 4 2.67 -72.29 14.87
C ARG A 4 3.45 -71.02 14.51
N ILE A 5 4.77 -71.12 14.49
CA ILE A 5 5.67 -70.02 14.09
C ILE A 5 5.59 -69.80 12.57
N LEU A 6 5.53 -70.86 11.75
CA LEU A 6 5.32 -70.71 10.31
C LEU A 6 3.97 -70.06 9.95
N SER A 7 2.91 -70.35 10.71
CA SER A 7 1.58 -69.79 10.44
C SER A 7 1.47 -68.31 10.78
N LEU A 8 2.18 -67.85 11.81
CA LEU A 8 2.26 -66.42 12.16
C LEU A 8 3.12 -65.64 11.16
N LEU A 9 4.18 -66.26 10.64
CA LEU A 9 5.07 -65.63 9.66
C LEU A 9 4.40 -65.46 8.29
N LEU A 10 3.50 -66.38 7.92
CA LEU A 10 2.72 -66.29 6.68
C LEU A 10 1.61 -65.23 6.75
N VAL A 11 0.96 -65.04 7.92
CA VAL A 11 -0.06 -63.99 8.11
C VAL A 11 0.57 -62.59 8.08
N VAL A 12 1.77 -62.42 8.64
CA VAL A 12 2.49 -61.14 8.58
C VAL A 12 2.93 -60.81 7.14
N CYS A 13 3.38 -61.80 6.36
CA CYS A 13 3.77 -61.56 4.95
C CYS A 13 2.60 -61.16 4.04
N VAL A 14 1.38 -61.65 4.30
CA VAL A 14 0.18 -61.28 3.52
C VAL A 14 -0.38 -59.91 3.94
N LEU A 15 -0.18 -59.50 5.21
CA LEU A 15 -0.58 -58.17 5.68
C LEU A 15 0.36 -57.05 5.18
N VAL A 16 1.63 -57.35 4.94
CA VAL A 16 2.62 -56.39 4.41
C VAL A 16 2.44 -56.15 2.89
N SER A 17 1.90 -57.12 2.15
CA SER A 17 1.67 -56.99 0.69
C SER A 17 0.36 -56.29 0.31
N MET A 18 -0.52 -56.00 1.27
CA MET A 18 -1.79 -55.28 1.06
C MET A 18 -1.71 -53.80 1.45
N LEU A 19 -0.53 -53.29 1.80
CA LEU A 19 -0.32 -51.86 1.96
C LEU A 19 -0.21 -51.23 0.55
N PRO A 20 -1.10 -50.29 0.16
CA PRO A 20 -0.96 -49.58 -1.10
C PRO A 20 0.40 -48.90 -1.14
N LEU A 21 1.21 -49.30 -2.13
CA LEU A 21 2.56 -48.80 -2.36
C LEU A 21 2.51 -47.39 -3.00
N GLN A 22 1.85 -46.45 -2.34
CA GLN A 22 1.79 -45.04 -2.75
C GLN A 22 1.92 -44.05 -1.59
N ALA A 23 2.26 -44.51 -0.38
CA ALA A 23 2.49 -43.64 0.77
C ALA A 23 3.98 -43.50 1.13
N LEU A 24 4.86 -43.44 0.12
CA LEU A 24 6.26 -43.07 0.30
C LEU A 24 6.79 -42.27 -0.91
N ALA A 25 6.05 -41.24 -1.30
CA ALA A 25 6.69 -40.04 -1.77
C ALA A 25 6.73 -39.13 -0.54
N THR A 26 7.91 -39.04 0.08
CA THR A 26 8.20 -38.04 1.09
C THR A 26 7.89 -36.69 0.44
N ASP A 27 6.86 -36.05 0.96
CA ASP A 27 6.40 -34.71 0.60
C ASP A 27 7.47 -33.71 1.07
N THR A 28 8.59 -33.66 0.35
CA THR A 28 9.66 -32.67 0.54
C THR A 28 9.78 -31.78 -0.69
N GLN A 29 8.66 -31.55 -1.39
CA GLN A 29 8.56 -30.55 -2.45
C GLN A 29 7.19 -29.86 -2.47
N GLN A 30 6.66 -29.48 -1.31
CA GLN A 30 5.59 -28.46 -1.24
C GLN A 30 5.74 -27.62 0.04
N THR A 31 6.92 -27.05 0.23
CA THR A 31 7.07 -25.81 1.02
C THR A 31 8.17 -24.95 0.39
N LEU A 32 8.09 -24.79 -0.93
CA LEU A 32 8.44 -23.51 -1.54
C LEU A 32 7.13 -22.73 -1.65
N LEU A 33 6.52 -22.45 -0.48
CA LEU A 33 5.72 -21.24 -0.39
C LEU A 33 6.76 -20.14 -0.59
N SER A 34 6.74 -19.54 -1.77
CA SER A 34 7.32 -18.24 -2.02
C SER A 34 6.63 -17.25 -1.10
N SER A 35 6.98 -17.24 0.19
CA SER A 35 6.99 -15.97 0.90
C SER A 35 8.13 -15.21 0.24
N GLU A 36 7.81 -14.31 -0.68
CA GLU A 36 8.76 -13.25 -0.99
C GLU A 36 9.28 -12.73 0.36
N PRO A 37 10.61 -12.59 0.53
CA PRO A 37 11.12 -12.04 1.77
C PRO A 37 10.43 -10.69 1.95
N ALA A 38 9.69 -10.52 3.06
CA ALA A 38 9.11 -9.24 3.40
C ALA A 38 10.21 -8.19 3.24
N GLU A 39 10.01 -7.24 2.31
CA GLU A 39 11.06 -6.27 1.97
C GLU A 39 11.52 -5.60 3.26
N GLU A 40 12.75 -5.91 3.65
CA GLU A 40 13.33 -5.38 4.87
C GLU A 40 13.70 -3.92 4.61
N LEU A 41 13.40 -3.04 5.57
CA LEU A 41 13.81 -1.65 5.50
C LEU A 41 15.29 -1.52 5.10
N PRO A 42 15.64 -0.62 4.17
CA PRO A 42 17.03 -0.47 3.72
C PRO A 42 17.93 0.24 4.75
N PHE A 43 17.41 0.56 5.94
CA PHE A 43 18.07 1.41 6.93
C PHE A 43 18.78 0.58 8.01
N SER A 44 20.10 0.66 8.06
CA SER A 44 20.91 -0.09 9.03
C SER A 44 20.82 0.46 10.47
N ASP A 45 20.32 1.68 10.64
CA ASP A 45 20.16 2.38 11.92
C ASP A 45 18.72 2.30 12.47
N VAL A 46 17.89 1.41 11.91
CA VAL A 46 16.51 1.19 12.32
C VAL A 46 16.33 -0.27 12.73
N ASP A 47 16.56 -0.56 14.02
CA ASP A 47 16.42 -1.92 14.55
C ASP A 47 14.94 -2.36 14.59
N LYS A 48 14.65 -3.60 14.19
CA LYS A 48 13.31 -4.24 14.28
C LYS A 48 12.67 -4.20 15.66
N GLY A 49 13.47 -4.13 16.72
CA GLY A 49 12.99 -4.00 18.10
C GLY A 49 12.69 -2.57 18.55
N SER A 50 12.95 -1.56 17.71
CA SER A 50 12.74 -0.16 18.05
C SER A 50 11.25 0.18 18.07
N TRP A 51 10.84 1.01 19.04
CA TRP A 51 9.44 1.44 19.18
C TRP A 51 8.89 2.17 17.94
N TYR A 52 9.76 2.70 17.09
CA TYR A 52 9.43 3.41 15.86
C TYR A 52 9.57 2.57 14.59
N TYR A 53 9.94 1.27 14.69
CA TYR A 53 10.21 0.46 13.50
C TYR A 53 9.02 0.46 12.53
N ASP A 54 7.84 0.10 13.02
CA ASP A 54 6.62 0.03 12.20
C ASP A 54 6.28 1.40 11.57
N ALA A 55 6.51 2.48 12.31
CA ALA A 55 6.29 3.83 11.80
C ALA A 55 7.25 4.21 10.67
N VAL A 56 8.52 3.80 10.77
CA VAL A 56 9.50 4.03 9.71
C VAL A 56 9.21 3.14 8.51
N ASP A 57 8.84 1.89 8.73
CA ASP A 57 8.44 0.94 7.67
C ASP A 57 7.24 1.48 6.89
N TYR A 58 6.18 1.84 7.59
CA TYR A 58 4.99 2.46 7.01
C TYR A 58 5.35 3.72 6.22
N ALA A 59 6.07 4.65 6.86
CA ALA A 59 6.41 5.93 6.25
C ALA A 59 7.28 5.78 4.99
N TYR A 60 8.14 4.76 4.95
CA TYR A 60 8.98 4.46 3.80
C TYR A 60 8.19 3.84 2.65
N LYS A 61 7.44 2.75 2.93
CA LYS A 61 6.65 2.02 1.92
C LYS A 61 5.62 2.90 1.24
N HIS A 62 5.02 3.82 1.99
CA HIS A 62 4.03 4.76 1.49
C HIS A 62 4.63 6.05 0.90
N GLY A 63 5.97 6.14 0.77
CA GLY A 63 6.65 7.27 0.14
C GLY A 63 6.60 8.58 0.93
N LEU A 64 6.22 8.55 2.21
CA LEU A 64 6.15 9.73 3.06
C LEU A 64 7.57 10.22 3.38
N PHE A 65 8.42 9.30 3.84
CA PHE A 65 9.80 9.57 4.22
C PHE A 65 10.78 8.83 3.31
N ASN A 66 11.89 9.52 3.00
CA ASN A 66 13.09 8.89 2.45
C ASN A 66 14.17 8.83 3.52
N GLY A 67 15.17 7.96 3.35
CA GLY A 67 16.39 7.99 4.16
C GLY A 67 17.14 9.32 4.06
N THR A 68 17.96 9.63 5.06
CA THR A 68 18.95 10.73 5.01
C THR A 68 20.16 10.35 4.15
N SER A 69 20.37 9.05 3.94
CA SER A 69 21.29 8.46 2.97
C SER A 69 20.65 7.22 2.34
N GLY A 70 21.38 6.51 1.47
CA GLY A 70 20.91 5.26 0.88
C GLY A 70 20.67 4.12 1.89
N ASN A 71 21.26 4.18 3.09
CA ASN A 71 21.14 3.13 4.11
C ASN A 71 20.91 3.65 5.53
N THR A 72 20.54 4.93 5.69
CA THR A 72 20.39 5.59 6.99
C THR A 72 19.07 6.35 7.04
N PHE A 73 18.31 6.19 8.13
CA PHE A 73 17.08 6.95 8.39
C PHE A 73 17.29 8.14 9.33
N SER A 74 18.28 8.10 10.21
CA SER A 74 18.55 9.08 11.27
C SER A 74 17.39 9.24 12.26
N PRO A 75 16.90 8.17 12.91
CA PRO A 75 15.66 8.21 13.71
C PRO A 75 15.72 9.18 14.91
N ASN A 76 16.90 9.37 15.49
CA ASN A 76 17.10 10.20 16.69
C ASN A 76 17.48 11.66 16.36
N ASP A 77 17.74 11.97 15.08
CA ASP A 77 18.09 13.34 14.69
C ASP A 77 16.83 14.21 14.68
N ALA A 78 17.00 15.48 15.04
CA ALA A 78 15.93 16.46 14.98
C ALA A 78 15.50 16.69 13.53
N MET A 79 14.20 16.71 13.28
CA MET A 79 13.66 17.02 11.95
C MET A 79 13.53 18.54 11.79
N THR A 80 13.89 19.08 10.61
CA THR A 80 13.70 20.52 10.36
C THR A 80 12.27 20.84 9.97
N ARG A 81 11.89 22.11 10.09
CA ARG A 81 10.58 22.63 9.65
C ARG A 81 10.32 22.35 8.16
N ALA A 82 11.33 22.54 7.30
CA ALA A 82 11.22 22.24 5.87
C ALA A 82 11.00 20.76 5.58
N MET A 83 11.72 19.88 6.28
CA MET A 83 11.52 18.45 6.15
C MET A 83 10.09 18.06 6.55
N PHE A 84 9.59 18.60 7.67
CA PHE A 84 8.26 18.26 8.17
C PHE A 84 7.15 18.67 7.17
N VAL A 85 7.21 19.89 6.63
CA VAL A 85 6.25 20.36 5.60
C VAL A 85 6.37 19.55 4.31
N THR A 86 7.58 19.15 3.92
CA THR A 86 7.78 18.30 2.74
C THR A 86 7.07 16.96 2.89
N VAL A 87 7.21 16.30 4.06
CA VAL A 87 6.53 15.03 4.30
C VAL A 87 5.02 15.20 4.32
N ILE A 88 4.49 16.26 4.93
CA ILE A 88 3.05 16.55 4.90
C ILE A 88 2.56 16.70 3.45
N GLY A 89 3.31 17.42 2.61
CA GLY A 89 2.96 17.59 1.21
C GLY A 89 2.96 16.27 0.42
N ARG A 90 3.93 15.39 0.67
CA ARG A 90 3.94 14.02 0.10
C ARG A 90 2.75 13.20 0.58
N MET A 91 2.46 13.26 1.88
CA MET A 91 1.36 12.56 2.53
C MET A 91 0.01 12.87 1.86
N VAL A 92 -0.21 14.12 1.45
CA VAL A 92 -1.45 14.52 0.77
C VAL A 92 -1.33 14.63 -0.75
N GLY A 93 -0.23 14.13 -1.34
CA GLY A 93 -0.06 14.03 -2.79
C GLY A 93 0.03 15.37 -3.53
N VAL A 94 0.69 16.37 -2.94
CA VAL A 94 0.85 17.70 -3.57
C VAL A 94 1.55 17.59 -4.93
N ASP A 95 0.90 18.10 -5.98
CA ASP A 95 1.54 18.32 -7.27
C ASP A 95 2.45 19.55 -7.18
N VAL A 96 3.75 19.30 -7.00
CA VAL A 96 4.76 20.35 -6.83
C VAL A 96 4.90 21.26 -8.05
N SER A 97 4.50 20.80 -9.25
CA SER A 97 4.60 21.58 -10.47
C SER A 97 3.71 22.83 -10.43
N GLU A 98 2.62 22.78 -9.67
CA GLU A 98 1.74 23.93 -9.43
C GLU A 98 2.37 25.00 -8.53
N TYR A 99 3.45 24.69 -7.80
CA TYR A 99 4.03 25.56 -6.77
C TYR A 99 5.48 25.97 -7.02
N GLU A 100 6.04 25.59 -8.17
CA GLU A 100 7.40 25.98 -8.54
C GLU A 100 7.57 27.51 -8.55
N ASN A 101 8.66 27.98 -7.95
CA ASN A 101 9.01 29.40 -7.86
C ASN A 101 7.95 30.31 -7.21
N LYS A 102 6.99 29.75 -6.44
CA LYS A 102 5.92 30.52 -5.75
C LYS A 102 6.22 30.87 -4.28
N SER A 103 7.32 30.39 -3.70
CA SER A 103 7.63 30.69 -2.29
C SER A 103 7.80 32.20 -2.07
N THR A 104 7.16 32.72 -1.03
CA THR A 104 7.18 34.15 -0.68
C THR A 104 8.19 34.50 0.40
N PHE A 105 8.81 33.50 1.05
CA PHE A 105 9.75 33.73 2.14
C PHE A 105 11.17 33.99 1.62
N PRO A 106 11.88 35.00 2.14
CA PRO A 106 13.22 35.36 1.64
C PRO A 106 14.31 34.33 2.01
N ASP A 107 14.08 33.51 3.03
CA ASP A 107 14.98 32.43 3.45
C ASP A 107 14.68 31.08 2.81
N VAL A 108 13.72 31.02 1.87
CA VAL A 108 13.40 29.83 1.07
C VAL A 108 13.89 30.04 -0.35
N LYS A 109 15.00 29.40 -0.71
CA LYS A 109 15.54 29.45 -2.07
C LYS A 109 14.60 28.74 -3.04
N ALA A 110 14.42 29.32 -4.23
CA ALA A 110 13.48 28.80 -5.23
C ALA A 110 13.83 27.39 -5.74
N ASP A 111 15.11 27.03 -5.74
CA ASP A 111 15.64 25.72 -6.16
C ASP A 111 15.72 24.69 -5.02
N ALA A 112 15.32 25.05 -3.80
CA ALA A 112 15.31 24.11 -2.69
C ALA A 112 14.21 23.06 -2.90
N TYR A 113 14.51 21.79 -2.61
CA TYR A 113 13.56 20.67 -2.78
C TYR A 113 12.23 20.87 -2.02
N TYR A 114 12.27 21.63 -0.93
CA TYR A 114 11.11 21.92 -0.09
C TYR A 114 10.33 23.18 -0.52
N ALA A 115 10.89 24.01 -1.40
CA ALA A 115 10.30 25.29 -1.80
C ALA A 115 8.85 25.17 -2.33
N PRO A 116 8.51 24.23 -3.24
CA PRO A 116 7.13 24.09 -3.69
C PRO A 116 6.18 23.66 -2.55
N TYR A 117 6.63 22.80 -1.64
CA TYR A 117 5.82 22.40 -0.49
C TYR A 117 5.59 23.54 0.50
N VAL A 118 6.60 24.40 0.72
CA VAL A 118 6.42 25.60 1.55
C VAL A 118 5.45 26.58 0.89
N ALA A 119 5.55 26.79 -0.42
CA ALA A 119 4.61 27.63 -1.16
C ALA A 119 3.17 27.10 -1.07
N TRP A 120 2.97 25.80 -1.29
CA TRP A 120 1.68 25.13 -1.09
C TRP A 120 1.13 25.33 0.32
N ALA A 121 1.99 25.14 1.33
CA ALA A 121 1.60 25.29 2.73
C ALA A 121 1.23 26.74 3.09
N VAL A 122 1.85 27.73 2.46
CA VAL A 122 1.47 29.15 2.63
C VAL A 122 0.12 29.41 1.97
N GLU A 123 -0.07 28.96 0.73
CA GLU A 123 -1.29 29.18 -0.05
C GLU A 123 -2.54 28.62 0.66
N HIS A 124 -2.41 27.46 1.29
CA HIS A 124 -3.49 26.81 2.05
C HIS A 124 -3.55 27.23 3.53
N GLY A 125 -2.71 28.17 3.97
CA GLY A 125 -2.70 28.66 5.35
C GLY A 125 -2.21 27.66 6.40
N ILE A 126 -1.55 26.57 5.98
CA ILE A 126 -0.89 25.57 6.84
C ILE A 126 0.27 26.22 7.61
N THR A 127 0.98 27.15 6.97
CA THR A 127 2.03 27.95 7.61
C THR A 127 1.87 29.44 7.37
N LYS A 128 2.32 30.23 8.36
CA LYS A 128 2.44 31.68 8.27
C LYS A 128 3.89 32.15 8.49
N GLY A 129 4.84 31.21 8.49
CA GLY A 129 6.23 31.47 8.85
C GLY A 129 6.49 31.37 10.36
N ASN A 130 7.58 31.96 10.82
CA ASN A 130 8.00 31.98 12.23
C ASN A 130 7.50 33.22 13.00
N GLY A 131 6.81 34.16 12.34
CA GLY A 131 6.34 35.41 12.92
C GLY A 131 7.21 36.63 12.60
N ASP A 132 8.46 36.42 12.15
CA ASP A 132 9.43 37.47 11.82
C ASP A 132 9.56 37.69 10.30
N GLY A 133 8.57 37.22 9.52
CA GLY A 133 8.59 37.26 8.06
C GLY A 133 9.47 36.21 7.39
N LEU A 134 9.96 35.22 8.15
CA LEU A 134 10.77 34.09 7.66
C LEU A 134 10.02 32.77 7.78
N PHE A 135 10.45 31.75 7.04
CA PHE A 135 9.96 30.39 7.25
C PHE A 135 10.80 29.62 8.28
N ALA A 136 12.11 29.89 8.32
CA ALA A 136 13.15 29.17 9.04
C ALA A 136 13.24 27.68 8.65
N PRO A 137 13.61 27.35 7.40
CA PRO A 137 13.55 25.98 6.87
C PRO A 137 14.49 25.00 7.58
N ASP A 138 15.66 25.48 8.02
CA ASP A 138 16.71 24.67 8.64
C ASP A 138 16.61 24.58 10.16
N GLU A 139 15.68 25.33 10.77
CA GLU A 139 15.43 25.22 12.20
C GLU A 139 14.71 23.89 12.52
N PRO A 140 15.07 23.24 13.64
CA PRO A 140 14.32 22.09 14.15
C PRO A 140 12.85 22.44 14.37
N VAL A 141 11.96 21.52 13.98
CA VAL A 141 10.55 21.65 14.32
C VAL A 141 10.32 21.19 15.75
N ASN A 142 9.64 22.02 16.55
CA ASN A 142 9.21 21.63 17.89
C ASN A 142 7.81 21.01 17.87
N ARG A 143 7.45 20.33 18.96
CA ARG A 143 6.21 19.55 19.04
C ARG A 143 4.94 20.40 18.90
N GLU A 144 4.91 21.61 19.45
CA GLU A 144 3.75 22.50 19.27
C GLU A 144 3.60 23.01 17.83
N GLN A 145 4.70 23.21 17.10
CA GLN A 145 4.68 23.56 15.69
C GLN A 145 4.16 22.40 14.85
N MET A 146 4.60 21.15 15.10
CA MET A 146 4.08 19.97 14.40
C MET A 146 2.56 19.85 14.52
N ALA A 147 2.04 19.97 15.75
CA ALA A 147 0.61 19.95 16.02
C ALA A 147 -0.13 21.06 15.26
N THR A 148 0.45 22.26 15.23
CA THR A 148 -0.11 23.40 14.52
C THR A 148 -0.17 23.19 13.01
N PHE A 149 0.88 22.65 12.38
CA PHE A 149 0.89 22.33 10.95
C PHE A 149 -0.21 21.33 10.59
N ILE A 150 -0.34 20.24 11.35
CA ILE A 150 -1.34 19.20 11.08
C ILE A 150 -2.75 19.68 11.35
N ALA A 151 -2.98 20.40 12.44
CA ALA A 151 -4.32 20.92 12.70
C ALA A 151 -4.76 21.91 11.62
N ARG A 152 -3.87 22.79 11.16
CA ARG A 152 -4.16 23.69 10.04
C ARG A 152 -4.37 22.96 8.72
N LEU A 153 -3.66 21.86 8.48
CA LEU A 153 -3.94 20.97 7.33
C LEU A 153 -5.39 20.48 7.37
N PHE A 154 -5.81 19.94 8.52
CA PHE A 154 -7.18 19.44 8.68
C PHE A 154 -8.20 20.57 8.49
N ASP A 155 -7.96 21.73 9.10
CA ASP A 155 -8.87 22.87 8.98
C ASP A 155 -8.91 23.43 7.55
N ALA A 156 -7.77 23.48 6.83
CA ALA A 156 -7.67 24.00 5.47
C ALA A 156 -8.45 23.15 4.45
N PHE A 157 -8.41 21.83 4.61
CA PHE A 157 -9.07 20.89 3.69
C PHE A 157 -10.39 20.31 4.24
N GLY A 158 -10.82 20.74 5.43
CA GLY A 158 -12.04 20.26 6.06
C GLY A 158 -12.00 18.78 6.45
N TYR A 159 -10.81 18.23 6.72
CA TYR A 159 -10.68 16.83 7.13
C TYR A 159 -11.31 16.60 8.49
N THR A 160 -12.11 15.54 8.58
CA THR A 160 -12.72 15.16 9.84
C THR A 160 -11.65 14.63 10.79
N TYR A 161 -11.73 15.05 12.06
CA TYR A 161 -10.85 14.52 13.10
C TYR A 161 -11.37 13.15 13.56
N PRO A 162 -10.49 12.28 14.09
CA PRO A 162 -10.94 11.08 14.78
C PRO A 162 -11.84 11.44 15.94
N GLN A 163 -12.72 10.51 16.32
CA GLN A 163 -13.54 10.66 17.52
C GLN A 163 -12.65 10.82 18.77
N GLU A 164 -13.07 11.69 19.68
CA GLU A 164 -12.35 11.92 20.93
C GLU A 164 -12.29 10.64 21.75
N ASN A 165 -11.09 10.27 22.20
CA ASN A 165 -10.82 9.03 22.92
C ASN A 165 -9.86 9.23 24.11
N ALA A 166 -9.18 10.37 24.19
CA ALA A 166 -8.28 10.69 25.29
C ALA A 166 -9.03 11.40 26.42
N LYS A 167 -8.68 11.06 27.67
CA LYS A 167 -9.20 11.74 28.86
C LYS A 167 -8.20 12.79 29.34
N GLY A 168 -8.70 13.99 29.64
CA GLY A 168 -7.90 15.08 30.20
C GLY A 168 -7.04 15.81 29.16
N SER A 169 -6.09 16.59 29.66
CA SER A 169 -5.18 17.42 28.87
C SER A 169 -3.73 17.15 29.28
N PRO A 170 -2.73 17.56 28.46
CA PRO A 170 -1.33 17.48 28.87
C PRO A 170 -1.10 18.16 30.22
N ILE A 171 -0.24 17.59 31.06
CA ILE A 171 0.09 18.17 32.37
C ILE A 171 0.75 19.55 32.22
N ASP A 172 1.57 19.72 31.19
CA ASP A 172 2.28 20.95 30.86
C ASP A 172 1.51 21.84 29.88
N LEU A 173 0.17 21.80 29.91
CA LEU A 173 -0.71 22.63 29.08
C LEU A 173 -0.35 24.13 29.14
N ASP A 174 0.09 24.61 30.29
CA ASP A 174 0.47 26.02 30.47
C ASP A 174 1.78 26.42 29.79
N SER A 175 2.63 25.45 29.46
CA SER A 175 3.85 25.65 28.68
C SER A 175 3.59 25.78 27.17
N ILE A 176 2.37 25.47 26.71
CA ILE A 176 1.98 25.53 25.30
C ILE A 176 1.70 26.99 24.90
N SER A 177 2.31 27.43 23.80
CA SER A 177 2.07 28.75 23.23
C SER A 177 0.60 28.98 22.93
N GLY A 178 0.12 30.21 23.13
CA GLY A 178 -1.28 30.56 22.83
C GLY A 178 -1.72 30.23 21.41
N TYR A 179 -0.84 30.41 20.42
CA TYR A 179 -1.15 30.08 19.01
C TYR A 179 -1.33 28.58 18.73
N ALA A 180 -0.80 27.71 19.60
CA ALA A 180 -0.80 26.25 19.42
C ALA A 180 -1.77 25.54 20.37
N ARG A 181 -2.22 26.21 21.45
CA ARG A 181 -2.95 25.57 22.56
C ARG A 181 -4.19 24.82 22.10
N GLU A 182 -5.04 25.46 21.30
CA GLU A 182 -6.26 24.83 20.78
C GLU A 182 -5.95 23.63 19.89
N TYR A 183 -4.97 23.77 18.99
CA TYR A 183 -4.56 22.72 18.07
C TYR A 183 -3.99 21.49 18.80
N VAL A 184 -3.16 21.71 19.82
CA VAL A 184 -2.63 20.63 20.65
C VAL A 184 -3.76 19.95 21.41
N LEU A 185 -4.67 20.69 22.03
CA LEU A 185 -5.81 20.10 22.76
C LEU A 185 -6.71 19.26 21.85
N LYS A 186 -7.01 19.75 20.64
CA LYS A 186 -7.84 19.04 19.65
C LYS A 186 -7.20 17.72 19.21
N LEU A 187 -5.91 17.76 18.84
CA LEU A 187 -5.17 16.56 18.43
C LEU A 187 -4.86 15.61 19.60
N TRP A 188 -4.76 16.12 20.83
CA TRP A 188 -4.65 15.32 22.04
C TRP A 188 -5.95 14.58 22.34
N ALA A 189 -7.09 15.27 22.30
CA ALA A 189 -8.41 14.71 22.61
C ALA A 189 -8.76 13.52 21.69
N CYS A 190 -8.37 13.55 20.42
CA CYS A 190 -8.57 12.45 19.47
C CYS A 190 -7.44 11.39 19.48
N GLY A 191 -6.46 11.49 20.39
CA GLY A 191 -5.40 10.49 20.58
C GLY A 191 -4.30 10.52 19.53
N MET A 192 -4.28 11.54 18.66
CA MET A 192 -3.26 11.70 17.62
C MET A 192 -1.91 12.13 18.21
N LEU A 193 -1.93 13.03 19.19
CA LEU A 193 -0.77 13.37 19.99
C LEU A 193 -0.71 12.47 21.23
N LYS A 194 0.43 11.81 21.40
CA LYS A 194 0.78 11.09 22.63
C LYS A 194 1.89 11.84 23.34
N GLY A 195 1.66 12.13 24.62
CA GLY A 195 2.67 12.71 25.50
C GLY A 195 3.75 11.71 25.89
N ASP A 196 4.64 12.14 26.79
CA ASP A 196 5.59 11.25 27.44
C ASP A 196 4.91 10.36 28.50
N SER A 197 5.69 9.49 29.13
CA SER A 197 5.21 8.59 30.19
C SER A 197 4.75 9.32 31.46
N ALA A 198 5.11 10.60 31.63
CA ALA A 198 4.65 11.45 32.72
C ALA A 198 3.36 12.20 32.38
N GLY A 199 2.86 12.12 31.13
CA GLY A 199 1.67 12.83 30.67
C GLY A 199 1.92 14.25 30.19
N ASN A 200 3.18 14.65 29.97
CA ASN A 200 3.52 15.94 29.37
C ASN A 200 3.51 15.85 27.85
N PHE A 201 3.13 16.95 27.20
CA PHE A 201 3.24 17.10 25.76
C PHE A 201 4.65 17.55 25.32
N ASN A 202 5.37 18.27 26.18
CA ASN A 202 6.69 18.85 25.93
C ASN A 202 6.73 19.79 24.71
N PRO A 203 5.94 20.87 24.70
CA PRO A 203 5.68 21.68 23.49
C PRO A 203 6.92 22.29 22.86
N LYS A 204 7.94 22.61 23.66
CA LYS A 204 9.17 23.29 23.20
C LYS A 204 10.27 22.33 22.78
N ASN A 205 10.12 21.04 23.03
CA ASN A 205 11.12 20.07 22.62
C ASN A 205 11.10 19.92 21.11
N ASN A 206 12.29 19.83 20.51
CA ASN A 206 12.45 19.48 19.11
C ASN A 206 12.05 18.02 18.92
N ALA A 207 11.34 17.73 17.84
CA ALA A 207 10.93 16.37 17.54
C ALA A 207 11.97 15.64 16.71
N THR A 208 12.21 14.38 17.04
CA THR A 208 13.07 13.52 16.25
C THR A 208 12.36 13.06 14.98
N ARG A 209 13.13 12.59 13.98
CA ARG A 209 12.55 11.98 12.78
C ARG A 209 11.66 10.78 13.10
N ALA A 210 12.02 9.95 14.06
CA ALA A 210 11.20 8.83 14.50
C ALA A 210 9.86 9.27 15.11
N GLU A 211 9.87 10.31 15.94
CA GLU A 211 8.64 10.89 16.50
C GLU A 211 7.75 11.49 15.40
N CYS A 212 8.35 12.17 14.42
CA CYS A 212 7.62 12.73 13.28
C CYS A 212 7.01 11.62 12.40
N ALA A 213 7.76 10.56 12.08
CA ALA A 213 7.26 9.42 11.31
C ALA A 213 6.09 8.73 12.03
N THR A 214 6.22 8.53 13.34
CA THR A 214 5.16 7.92 14.16
C THR A 214 3.91 8.78 14.22
N PHE A 215 4.06 10.10 14.34
CA PHE A 215 2.92 11.01 14.34
C PHE A 215 2.24 11.04 12.97
N LEU A 216 3.01 11.16 11.88
CA LEU A 216 2.48 11.26 10.53
C LEU A 216 1.87 9.94 10.04
N MET A 217 2.38 8.78 10.45
CA MET A 217 1.73 7.49 10.20
C MET A 217 0.29 7.48 10.73
N ARG A 218 0.08 7.88 11.99
CA ARG A 218 -1.30 7.90 12.56
C ARG A 218 -2.22 8.86 11.82
N ILE A 219 -1.68 10.01 11.40
CA ILE A 219 -2.44 10.98 10.61
C ILE A 219 -2.81 10.37 9.27
N ASP A 220 -1.86 9.76 8.58
CA ASP A 220 -2.04 9.18 7.27
C ASP A 220 -3.02 7.99 7.27
N GLU A 221 -2.88 7.08 8.23
CA GLU A 221 -3.83 5.99 8.48
C GLU A 221 -5.25 6.54 8.69
N HIS A 222 -5.39 7.64 9.42
CA HIS A 222 -6.69 8.27 9.61
C HIS A 222 -7.23 8.88 8.32
N LEU A 223 -6.40 9.55 7.51
CA LEU A 223 -6.80 10.07 6.20
C LEU A 223 -7.26 8.95 5.27
N VAL A 224 -6.59 7.79 5.30
CA VAL A 224 -7.05 6.57 4.61
C VAL A 224 -8.40 6.11 5.14
N ASN A 225 -8.55 6.00 6.47
CA ASN A 225 -9.79 5.53 7.10
C ASN A 225 -11.01 6.41 6.81
N ILE A 226 -10.82 7.72 6.61
CA ILE A 226 -11.91 8.65 6.25
C ILE A 226 -12.09 8.81 4.73
N GLY A 227 -11.37 8.04 3.92
CA GLY A 227 -11.50 8.04 2.46
C GLY A 227 -10.94 9.29 1.78
N VAL A 228 -10.02 10.02 2.42
CA VAL A 228 -9.31 11.14 1.78
C VAL A 228 -8.29 10.64 0.75
N LYS A 229 -7.72 9.45 0.99
CA LYS A 229 -6.72 8.82 0.12
C LYS A 229 -6.81 7.31 0.22
N GLU A 230 -6.31 6.64 -0.81
CA GLU A 230 -6.20 5.19 -0.87
C GLU A 230 -4.77 4.81 -1.26
N TYR A 231 -4.26 3.75 -0.65
CA TYR A 231 -3.06 3.09 -1.13
C TYR A 231 -3.47 1.83 -1.89
N PRO A 232 -2.72 1.43 -2.93
CA PRO A 232 -2.89 0.11 -3.51
C PRO A 232 -2.80 -0.92 -2.38
N SER A 233 -3.80 -1.78 -2.24
CA SER A 233 -3.71 -2.87 -1.27
C SER A 233 -2.53 -3.76 -1.61
N ASP A 234 -1.75 -4.18 -0.60
CA ASP A 234 -0.70 -5.20 -0.74
C ASP A 234 -1.27 -6.60 -1.11
N GLU A 235 -2.60 -6.72 -1.22
CA GLU A 235 -3.21 -7.89 -1.87
C GLU A 235 -2.73 -7.92 -3.31
N GLU A 236 -1.96 -8.96 -3.67
CA GLU A 236 -1.64 -9.28 -5.06
C GLU A 236 -2.90 -9.05 -5.89
N PRO A 237 -2.82 -8.34 -7.04
CA PRO A 237 -3.98 -8.26 -7.91
C PRO A 237 -4.48 -9.70 -8.11
N GLU A 238 -5.76 -9.96 -7.76
CA GLU A 238 -6.39 -11.24 -8.07
C GLU A 238 -5.94 -11.58 -9.49
N LYS A 239 -5.15 -12.65 -9.65
CA LYS A 239 -4.63 -13.05 -10.96
C LYS A 239 -5.78 -12.94 -11.94
N GLU A 240 -5.71 -12.00 -12.88
CA GLU A 240 -6.62 -12.02 -14.01
C GLU A 240 -6.55 -13.47 -14.52
N PRO A 241 -7.70 -14.17 -14.65
CA PRO A 241 -7.67 -15.55 -15.11
C PRO A 241 -6.86 -15.53 -16.41
N GLU A 242 -5.76 -16.30 -16.43
CA GLU A 242 -4.91 -16.45 -17.61
C GLU A 242 -5.87 -16.65 -18.79
N GLU A 243 -5.89 -15.70 -19.74
CA GLU A 243 -6.72 -15.85 -20.94
C GLU A 243 -6.25 -17.14 -21.60
N GLU A 244 -7.03 -18.22 -21.46
CA GLU A 244 -6.81 -19.45 -22.21
C GLU A 244 -6.71 -19.04 -23.67
N GLU A 245 -5.53 -19.20 -24.29
CA GLU A 245 -5.26 -18.72 -25.64
C GLU A 245 -6.39 -19.20 -26.56
N GLU A 246 -7.20 -18.26 -27.08
CA GLU A 246 -8.28 -18.64 -27.99
C GLU A 246 -7.68 -19.40 -29.18
N PRO A 247 -8.24 -20.56 -29.57
CA PRO A 247 -7.65 -21.40 -30.60
C PRO A 247 -7.48 -20.60 -31.90
N VAL A 248 -6.23 -20.52 -32.38
CA VAL A 248 -5.87 -19.77 -33.59
C VAL A 248 -6.57 -20.40 -34.81
N ILE A 249 -7.54 -19.70 -35.38
CA ILE A 249 -8.20 -20.12 -36.62
C ILE A 249 -7.30 -19.81 -37.81
N ILE A 250 -6.62 -20.83 -38.35
CA ILE A 250 -5.83 -20.72 -39.59
C ILE A 250 -6.72 -21.09 -40.80
N PRO A 251 -7.11 -20.13 -41.66
CA PRO A 251 -7.84 -20.47 -42.89
C PRO A 251 -6.89 -21.10 -43.92
N SER A 252 -7.04 -22.40 -44.15
CA SER A 252 -6.39 -23.09 -45.27
C SER A 252 -7.28 -23.03 -46.51
N ILE A 253 -6.82 -22.33 -47.56
CA ILE A 253 -7.51 -22.23 -48.85
C ILE A 253 -7.19 -23.48 -49.67
N GLY A 254 -7.99 -24.54 -49.49
CA GLY A 254 -8.05 -25.65 -50.43
C GLY A 254 -8.93 -25.28 -51.63
N GLY A 255 -8.43 -25.49 -52.85
CA GLY A 255 -8.99 -24.97 -54.11
C GLY A 255 -10.35 -25.49 -54.58
N ASN A 256 -11.34 -25.71 -53.70
CA ASN A 256 -12.71 -26.06 -54.08
C ASN A 256 -13.72 -25.40 -53.12
N ASN A 257 -14.27 -24.23 -53.52
CA ASN A 257 -15.49 -23.50 -53.07
C ASN A 257 -16.06 -23.66 -51.64
N ASN A 258 -15.31 -24.18 -50.68
CA ASN A 258 -15.70 -24.44 -49.31
C ASN A 258 -14.64 -23.85 -48.36
N TYR A 259 -15.08 -23.36 -47.21
CA TYR A 259 -14.22 -22.95 -46.11
C TYR A 259 -14.22 -24.06 -45.07
N THR A 260 -13.05 -24.58 -44.72
CA THR A 260 -12.90 -25.54 -43.62
C THR A 260 -12.20 -24.86 -42.46
N VAL A 261 -12.88 -24.76 -41.33
CA VAL A 261 -12.31 -24.36 -40.05
C VAL A 261 -11.86 -25.63 -39.33
N THR A 262 -10.59 -25.69 -38.96
CA THR A 262 -10.03 -26.81 -38.19
C THR A 262 -9.75 -26.30 -36.78
N PHE A 263 -10.20 -27.06 -35.79
CA PHE A 263 -9.89 -26.81 -34.39
C PHE A 263 -8.74 -27.73 -33.99
N GLN A 264 -7.71 -27.18 -33.37
CA GLN A 264 -6.52 -27.90 -32.94
C GLN A 264 -6.26 -27.64 -31.46
N ASP A 265 -5.72 -28.65 -30.79
CA ASP A 265 -5.15 -28.59 -29.45
C ASP A 265 -3.69 -29.04 -29.57
N GLY A 266 -2.76 -28.09 -29.50
CA GLY A 266 -1.37 -28.28 -29.93
C GLY A 266 -1.27 -28.77 -31.39
N ASP A 267 -0.47 -29.82 -31.63
CA ASP A 267 -0.31 -30.43 -32.97
C ASP A 267 -1.45 -31.38 -33.36
N ARG A 268 -2.44 -31.59 -32.47
CA ARG A 268 -3.53 -32.55 -32.69
C ARG A 268 -4.77 -31.84 -33.22
N VAL A 269 -5.27 -32.30 -34.37
CA VAL A 269 -6.59 -31.87 -34.87
C VAL A 269 -7.68 -32.52 -34.04
N ILE A 270 -8.51 -31.69 -33.40
CA ILE A 270 -9.62 -32.13 -32.56
C ILE A 270 -10.95 -32.12 -33.33
N ASP A 271 -11.16 -31.19 -34.27
CA ASP A 271 -12.39 -31.14 -35.06
C ASP A 271 -12.24 -30.35 -36.39
N ARG A 272 -13.16 -30.56 -37.34
CA ARG A 272 -13.23 -29.84 -38.62
C ARG A 272 -14.67 -29.53 -39.04
N ILE A 273 -14.95 -28.26 -39.30
CA ILE A 273 -16.22 -27.81 -39.88
C ILE A 273 -15.99 -27.28 -41.28
N THR A 274 -16.68 -27.85 -42.27
CA THR A 274 -16.62 -27.40 -43.67
C THR A 274 -17.93 -26.76 -44.08
N VAL A 275 -17.87 -25.53 -44.62
CA VAL A 275 -19.05 -24.78 -45.09
C VAL A 275 -18.86 -24.40 -46.56
N ALA A 276 -19.88 -24.68 -47.38
CA ALA A 276 -19.88 -24.27 -48.78
C ALA A 276 -20.08 -22.75 -48.93
N LYS A 277 -19.31 -22.11 -49.81
CA LYS A 277 -19.43 -20.68 -50.09
C LYS A 277 -20.76 -20.41 -50.80
N THR A 278 -21.75 -19.92 -50.06
CA THR A 278 -22.99 -19.36 -50.61
C THR A 278 -23.11 -17.91 -50.18
N SER A 279 -23.59 -17.04 -51.09
CA SER A 279 -23.46 -15.56 -51.05
C SER A 279 -24.17 -14.82 -49.90
N ARG A 280 -24.50 -15.47 -48.77
CA ARG A 280 -25.14 -14.85 -47.58
C ARG A 280 -24.42 -15.11 -46.24
N SER A 281 -23.18 -15.59 -46.26
CA SER A 281 -22.46 -16.06 -45.06
C SER A 281 -21.86 -14.98 -44.13
N ALA A 282 -22.14 -13.69 -44.33
CA ALA A 282 -21.72 -12.66 -43.38
C ALA A 282 -22.57 -12.61 -42.09
N LEU A 283 -23.79 -13.19 -42.11
CA LEU A 283 -24.73 -13.13 -40.98
C LEU A 283 -24.48 -14.16 -39.86
N PHE A 284 -23.70 -15.22 -40.13
CA PHE A 284 -23.50 -16.29 -39.15
C PHE A 284 -22.46 -15.91 -38.06
N LEU A 285 -21.51 -15.01 -38.37
CA LEU A 285 -20.51 -14.54 -37.38
C LEU A 285 -21.06 -13.49 -36.39
N GLN A 286 -22.17 -12.82 -36.68
CA GLN A 286 -22.76 -11.86 -35.75
C GLN A 286 -23.57 -12.54 -34.63
N HIS A 287 -24.14 -13.72 -34.90
CA HIS A 287 -24.98 -14.42 -33.92
C HIS A 287 -24.17 -15.08 -32.80
N THR A 288 -22.92 -15.47 -33.06
CA THR A 288 -22.03 -16.11 -32.05
C THR A 288 -21.50 -15.11 -31.02
N LYS A 289 -21.30 -13.84 -31.39
CA LYS A 289 -20.91 -12.77 -30.44
C LYS A 289 -22.02 -12.40 -29.44
N GLN A 290 -23.28 -12.47 -29.86
CA GLN A 290 -24.44 -12.21 -28.98
C GLN A 290 -24.61 -13.31 -27.91
N LEU A 291 -24.40 -14.58 -28.28
CA LEU A 291 -24.51 -15.70 -27.34
C LEU A 291 -23.41 -15.70 -26.26
N ARG A 292 -22.17 -15.29 -26.59
CA ARG A 292 -21.07 -15.16 -25.61
C ARG A 292 -21.33 -14.04 -24.59
N LYS A 293 -21.97 -12.94 -24.99
CA LYS A 293 -22.30 -11.82 -24.09
C LYS A 293 -23.41 -12.18 -23.08
N MET A 294 -24.27 -13.14 -23.41
CA MET A 294 -25.31 -13.63 -22.49
C MET A 294 -24.77 -14.63 -21.46
N GLN A 295 -23.72 -15.40 -21.78
CA GLN A 295 -23.09 -16.33 -20.82
C GLN A 295 -22.28 -15.59 -19.74
N SER A 296 -21.60 -14.48 -20.06
CA SER A 296 -20.86 -13.71 -19.06
C SER A 296 -21.77 -12.98 -18.05
N LEU A 297 -22.97 -12.57 -18.47
CA LEU A 297 -23.95 -11.90 -17.60
C LEU A 297 -24.61 -12.84 -16.58
N TRP A 298 -24.65 -14.15 -16.83
CA TRP A 298 -25.19 -15.14 -15.89
C TRP A 298 -24.17 -15.61 -14.85
N ALA A 299 -22.87 -15.56 -15.16
CA ALA A 299 -21.81 -15.92 -14.22
C ALA A 299 -21.67 -14.92 -13.05
N GLY A 300 -21.95 -13.63 -13.27
CA GLY A 300 -21.82 -12.58 -12.26
C GLY A 300 -22.92 -12.51 -11.20
N ILE A 301 -24.02 -13.26 -11.37
CA ILE A 301 -25.15 -13.26 -10.41
C ILE A 301 -25.02 -14.37 -9.36
N LEU A 302 -24.15 -15.38 -9.58
CA LEU A 302 -24.00 -16.53 -8.69
C LEU A 302 -22.84 -16.42 -7.67
N THR A 303 -22.12 -15.30 -7.63
CA THR A 303 -21.00 -15.06 -6.67
C THR A 303 -21.34 -14.08 -5.55
N LYS A 304 -22.59 -13.62 -5.45
CA LYS A 304 -23.12 -12.94 -4.26
C LYS A 304 -24.30 -13.73 -3.66
N SER A 305 -24.01 -14.82 -2.96
CA SER A 305 -24.86 -15.36 -1.90
C SER A 305 -24.02 -16.01 -0.81
#